data_AF-A0A4U1JJN4-F1
#
_entry.id   AF-A0A4U1JJN4-F1
#
_cell.length_a   1.000
_cell.length_b   1.000
_cell.length_c   1.000
_cell.angle_alpha   90.00
_cell.angle_beta   90.00
_cell.angle_gamma   90.00
#
_symmetry.space_group_name_H-M   'P 1'
#
loop_
_entity.id
_entity.type
_entity.pdbx_description
1 polymer ?
#
loop_
_entity_poly.entity_id
_entity_poly.type
_entity_poly.pdbx_seq_one_letter_code
_entity_poly.pdbx_strand_id
1 'polypeptide(L)'
;MMLIITPKDEGTRLKCYSATTKGTVSIVKIEIECTDLWEFNHLLHSLRELDTETKAMRAAKAAAAKQKSRKAEAQARLALPAPVRALPPPNGGDA
;
A
#
# COMPACT_ATOMS: atom_id res chain seq x y z
N MET A 1 3.69 -5.29 -13.92
CA MET A 1 3.42 -6.52 -14.69
C MET A 1 2.44 -7.38 -13.88
N MET A 2 1.52 -8.10 -14.51
CA MET A 2 0.53 -8.95 -13.82
C MET A 2 0.84 -10.42 -14.12
N LEU A 3 1.05 -11.24 -13.09
CA LEU A 3 1.15 -12.70 -13.24
C LEU A 3 -0.27 -13.26 -13.44
N ILE A 4 -0.53 -13.85 -14.60
CA ILE A 4 -1.82 -14.46 -14.94
C ILE A 4 -1.55 -15.92 -15.29
N ILE A 5 -2.24 -16.84 -14.60
CA ILE A 5 -2.29 -18.25 -14.95
C ILE A 5 -3.73 -18.52 -15.37
N THR A 6 -3.91 -18.94 -16.62
CA THR A 6 -5.22 -19.16 -17.23
C THR A 6 -5.45 -20.64 -17.53
N PRO A 7 -6.70 -21.09 -17.65
CA PRO A 7 -7.01 -22.44 -18.10
C PRO A 7 -6.58 -22.76 -19.54
N LYS A 8 -6.07 -21.76 -20.29
CA LYS A 8 -5.62 -21.91 -21.69
C LYS A 8 -4.13 -22.22 -21.79
N ASP A 9 -3.39 -22.14 -20.69
CA ASP A 9 -1.97 -22.47 -20.66
C ASP A 9 -1.83 -23.99 -20.66
N GLU A 10 -1.47 -24.57 -21.81
CA GLU A 10 -1.52 -26.03 -22.04
C GLU A 10 -0.55 -26.81 -21.15
N GLY A 11 0.56 -26.19 -20.70
CA GLY A 11 1.57 -26.81 -19.83
C GLY A 11 1.52 -26.38 -18.36
N THR A 12 0.64 -25.45 -17.99
CA THR A 12 0.58 -24.88 -16.63
C THR A 12 -0.85 -24.83 -16.11
N ARG A 13 -1.09 -25.48 -14.96
CA ARG A 13 -2.40 -25.50 -14.30
C ARG A 13 -2.32 -25.04 -12.86
N LEU A 14 -3.16 -24.08 -12.49
CA LEU A 14 -3.35 -23.70 -11.09
C LEU A 14 -4.10 -24.79 -10.32
N LYS A 15 -3.49 -25.35 -9.27
CA LYS A 15 -4.14 -26.32 -8.37
C LYS A 15 -4.91 -25.63 -7.27
N CYS A 16 -4.21 -24.80 -6.50
CA CYS A 16 -4.81 -24.05 -5.41
C CYS A 16 -4.07 -22.73 -5.17
N TYR A 17 -4.77 -21.81 -4.54
CA TYR A 17 -4.27 -20.50 -4.13
C TYR A 17 -4.74 -20.21 -2.72
N SER A 18 -3.85 -19.69 -1.89
CA SER A 18 -4.21 -19.12 -0.60
C SER A 18 -3.41 -17.86 -0.32
N ALA A 19 -4.04 -16.94 0.39
CA ALA A 19 -3.42 -15.71 0.84
C ALA A 19 -3.69 -15.52 2.33
N THR A 20 -2.62 -15.28 3.08
CA THR A 20 -2.69 -15.02 4.52
C THR A 20 -1.93 -13.75 4.84
N THR A 21 -2.56 -12.85 5.58
CA THR A 21 -1.90 -11.62 6.05
C THR A 21 -1.43 -11.82 7.49
N LYS A 22 -0.13 -11.64 7.72
CA LYS A 22 0.49 -11.64 9.04
C LYS A 22 1.06 -10.25 9.32
N GLY A 23 0.33 -9.46 10.10
CA GLY A 23 0.70 -8.07 10.38
C GLY A 23 0.75 -7.23 9.10
N THR A 24 1.93 -6.69 8.77
CA THR A 24 2.15 -5.87 7.57
C THR A 24 2.56 -6.67 6.33
N VAL A 25 2.71 -7.99 6.46
CA VAL A 25 3.17 -8.88 5.38
C VAL A 25 2.01 -9.74 4.90
N SER A 26 1.74 -9.73 3.60
CA SER A 26 0.85 -10.70 2.95
C SER A 26 1.68 -11.82 2.34
N ILE A 27 1.36 -13.05 2.72
CA ILE A 27 1.99 -14.28 2.23
C ILE A 27 1.00 -14.92 1.27
N VAL A 28 1.47 -15.17 0.05
CA VAL A 28 0.67 -15.76 -1.03
C VAL A 28 1.30 -17.11 -1.37
N LYS A 29 0.50 -18.18 -1.27
CA LYS A 29 0.91 -19.54 -1.67
C LYS A 29 0.13 -19.91 -2.94
N ILE A 30 0.87 -20.18 -4.01
CA ILE A 30 0.34 -20.61 -5.30
C ILE A 30 0.88 -22.02 -5.53
N GLU A 31 -0.02 -23.00 -5.63
CA GLU A 31 0.34 -24.36 -6.02
C GLU A 31 -0.06 -24.57 -7.48
N ILE A 32 0.92 -24.90 -8.32
CA ILE A 32 0.74 -25.12 -9.75
C ILE A 32 1.24 -26.50 -10.13
N GLU A 33 0.55 -27.12 -11.08
CA GLU A 33 1.11 -28.19 -11.89
C GLU A 33 1.79 -27.54 -13.10
N CYS A 34 3.02 -27.94 -13.39
CA CYS A 34 3.70 -27.51 -14.60
C CYS A 34 4.34 -28.73 -15.24
N THR A 35 4.07 -28.94 -16.53
CA THR A 35 4.57 -30.09 -17.29
C THR A 35 5.79 -29.73 -18.14
N ASP A 36 6.08 -28.45 -18.32
CA ASP A 36 7.21 -27.96 -19.09
C ASP A 36 8.16 -27.07 -18.25
N LEU A 37 9.46 -27.31 -18.39
CA LEU A 37 10.47 -26.56 -17.65
C LEU A 37 10.61 -25.13 -18.16
N TRP A 38 10.39 -24.90 -19.46
CA TRP A 38 10.52 -23.56 -20.04
C TRP A 38 9.38 -22.65 -19.56
N GLU A 39 8.14 -23.14 -19.58
CA GLU A 39 7.00 -22.46 -18.96
C GLU A 39 7.24 -22.15 -17.47
N PHE A 40 7.76 -23.13 -16.70
CA PHE A 40 8.08 -22.90 -15.30
C PHE A 40 9.10 -21.78 -15.12
N ASN A 41 10.15 -21.75 -15.94
CA ASN A 41 11.15 -20.68 -15.88
C ASN A 41 10.54 -19.30 -16.22
N HIS A 42 9.65 -19.23 -17.21
CA HIS A 42 8.93 -17.99 -17.55
C HIS A 42 8.07 -17.47 -16.37
N LEU A 43 7.40 -18.37 -15.65
CA LEU A 43 6.65 -18.02 -14.44
C LEU A 43 7.55 -17.49 -13.33
N LEU A 44 8.73 -18.08 -13.13
CA LEU A 44 9.71 -17.59 -12.15
C LEU A 44 10.23 -16.19 -12.49
N HIS A 45 10.45 -15.89 -13.76
CA HIS A 45 10.82 -14.54 -14.20
C HIS A 45 9.70 -13.53 -13.92
N SER A 46 8.46 -13.89 -14.23
CA SER A 46 7.28 -13.06 -13.93
C SER A 46 7.14 -12.79 -12.42
N LEU A 47 7.41 -13.80 -11.57
CA LEU A 47 7.42 -13.64 -10.11
C LEU A 47 8.54 -12.70 -9.63
N ARG A 48 9.73 -12.79 -10.24
CA ARG A 48 10.86 -11.90 -9.90
C ARG A 48 10.52 -10.44 -10.21
N GLU A 49 9.90 -10.17 -11.34
CA GLU A 49 9.46 -8.81 -11.69
C GLU A 49 8.38 -8.29 -10.74
N LEU A 50 7.43 -9.14 -10.34
CA LEU A 50 6.41 -8.77 -9.37
C LEU A 50 7.02 -8.44 -7.99
N ASP A 51 8.06 -9.16 -7.57
CA ASP A 51 8.80 -8.87 -6.34
C ASP A 51 9.52 -7.52 -6.41
N THR A 52 10.17 -7.17 -7.53
CA THR A 52 10.82 -5.87 -7.69
C THR A 52 9.81 -4.72 -7.65
N GLU A 53 8.68 -4.85 -8.36
CA GLU A 53 7.60 -3.87 -8.35
C GLU A 53 6.98 -3.70 -6.95
N THR A 54 6.73 -4.81 -6.26
CA THR A 54 6.15 -4.80 -4.90
C THR A 54 7.09 -4.10 -3.91
N LYS A 55 8.40 -4.37 -3.99
CA LYS A 55 9.41 -3.69 -3.17
C LYS A 55 9.46 -2.19 -3.44
N ALA A 56 9.47 -1.79 -4.72
CA ALA A 56 9.45 -0.38 -5.10
C ALA A 56 8.19 0.33 -4.58
N MET A 57 7.02 -0.28 -4.73
CA MET A 57 5.76 0.27 -4.22
C MET A 57 5.76 0.40 -2.69
N ARG A 58 6.27 -0.61 -1.97
CA ARG A 58 6.40 -0.57 -0.50
C ARG A 58 7.33 0.56 -0.06
N ALA A 59 8.47 0.73 -0.73
CA ALA A 59 9.40 1.82 -0.45
C ALA A 59 8.76 3.19 -0.70
N ALA A 60 8.04 3.37 -1.82
CA ALA A 60 7.33 4.60 -2.13
C ALA A 60 6.24 4.93 -1.09
N LYS A 61 5.44 3.94 -0.67
CA LYS A 61 4.43 4.11 0.39
C LYS A 61 5.08 4.49 1.72
N ALA A 62 6.19 3.86 2.11
CA ALA A 62 6.92 4.19 3.32
C ALA A 62 7.49 5.62 3.29
N ALA A 63 8.03 6.06 2.15
CA ALA A 63 8.52 7.43 1.96
C ALA A 63 7.39 8.46 2.06
N ALA A 64 6.25 8.20 1.40
CA ALA A 64 5.07 9.07 1.47
C ALA A 64 4.52 9.19 2.90
N ALA A 65 4.51 8.10 3.67
CA ALA A 65 4.10 8.13 5.07
C ALA A 65 5.01 9.02 5.93
N LYS A 66 6.33 8.93 5.75
CA LYS A 66 7.31 9.80 6.44
C LYS A 66 7.19 11.27 6.04
N GLN A 67 6.85 11.56 4.78
CA GLN A 67 6.65 12.94 4.34
C GLN A 67 5.37 13.55 4.93
N LYS A 68 4.28 12.77 5.00
CA LYS A 68 3.03 13.21 5.64
C LYS A 68 3.24 13.50 7.13
N SER A 69 3.99 12.66 7.84
CA SER A 69 4.26 12.89 9.27
C SER A 69 5.07 14.16 9.51
N ARG A 70 6.12 14.42 8.71
CA ARG A 70 6.92 15.65 8.80
C ARG A 70 6.09 16.91 8.51
N LYS A 71 5.18 16.85 7.52
CA LYS A 71 4.31 17.98 7.18
C LYS A 71 3.31 18.28 8.29
N ALA A 72 2.75 17.25 8.92
CA ALA A 72 1.86 17.40 10.07
C ALA A 72 2.59 18.01 11.29
N GLU A 73 3.83 17.57 11.56
CA GLU A 73 4.63 18.11 12.65
C GLU A 73 5.03 19.58 12.42
N ALA A 74 5.43 19.94 11.19
CA ALA A 74 5.72 21.32 10.83
C ALA A 74 4.48 22.23 10.95
N GLN A 75 3.31 21.74 10.55
CA GLN A 75 2.05 22.46 10.69
C GLN A 75 1.66 22.66 12.16
N ALA A 76 1.89 21.66 13.02
CA ALA A 76 1.65 21.79 14.46
C ALA A 76 2.57 22.82 15.13
N ARG A 77 3.84 22.92 14.70
CA ARG A 77 4.79 23.92 15.23
C ARG A 77 4.49 25.36 14.81
N LEU A 78 3.82 25.54 13.67
CA LEU A 78 3.47 26.85 13.13
C LEU A 78 2.04 27.29 13.50
N ALA A 79 1.27 26.42 14.15
CA ALA A 79 -0.08 26.75 14.58
C ALA A 79 -0.04 27.72 15.77
N LEU A 80 -0.64 28.88 15.60
CA LEU A 80 -0.89 29.80 16.71
C LEU A 80 -1.98 29.22 17.63
N PRO A 81 -1.97 29.54 18.93
CA PRO A 81 -3.04 29.16 19.84
C PRO A 81 -4.40 29.63 19.32
N ALA A 82 -5.44 28.83 19.55
CA ALA A 82 -6.78 29.20 19.13
C ALA A 82 -7.17 30.56 19.75
N PRO A 83 -7.69 31.52 18.96
CA PRO A 83 -8.06 32.83 19.46
C PRO A 83 -9.14 32.70 20.53
N VAL A 84 -8.98 33.45 21.62
CA VAL A 84 -9.95 33.47 22.72
C VAL A 84 -11.26 34.04 22.19
N ARG A 85 -12.34 33.29 22.39
CA ARG A 85 -13.70 33.65 21.95
C ARG A 85 -14.03 35.06 22.45
N ALA A 86 -14.32 35.97 21.53
CA ALA A 86 -14.59 37.38 21.84
C ALA A 86 -15.67 37.51 22.92
N LEU A 87 -15.44 38.38 23.91
CA LEU A 87 -16.42 38.70 24.94
C LEU A 87 -17.67 39.32 24.31
N PRO A 88 -18.88 39.04 24.85
CA PRO A 88 -20.10 39.67 24.36
C PRO A 88 -20.01 41.21 24.49
N PRO A 89 -20.68 41.97 23.60
CA PRO A 89 -20.62 43.43 23.63
C PRO A 89 -21.08 43.96 24.99
N PRO A 90 -20.42 45.00 25.54
CA PRO A 90 -20.88 45.62 26.77
C PRO A 90 -22.25 46.24 26.52
N ASN A 91 -23.26 45.76 27.24
CA ASN A 91 -24.57 46.39 27.31
C ASN A 91 -24.37 47.86 27.70
N GLY A 92 -24.77 48.77 26.81
CA GLY A 92 -24.61 50.20 27.02
C GLY A 92 -25.48 51.00 26.05
N GLY A 93 -26.78 50.78 26.11
CA GLY A 93 -27.77 51.66 25.52
C GLY A 93 -28.84 51.95 26.57
N ASP A 94 -28.59 52.95 27.41
CA ASP A 94 -29.62 53.80 28.02
C ASP A 94 -28.97 55.07 28.60
N ALA A 95 -29.66 56.19 28.32
CA ALA A 95 -29.42 57.60 28.67
C ALA A 95 -28.41 58.40 27.81
#